data_AF-A0A927YLI4-F1
#
_entry.id   AF-A0A927YLI4-F1
#
_cell.length_a   1.000
_cell.length_b   1.000
_cell.length_c   1.000
_cell.angle_alpha   90.00
_cell.angle_beta   90.00
_cell.angle_gamma   90.00
#
_symmetry.space_group_name_H-M   'P 1'
#
loop_
_entity.id
_entity.type
_entity.pdbx_description
1 polymer ?
#
loop_
_entity_poly.entity_id
_entity_poly.type
_entity_poly.pdbx_seq_one_letter_code
_entity_poly.pdbx_strand_id
1 'polypeptide(L)'
;MGRNNIKAIWQLKKNGEIWNLFVLALAFVIGIVLEFIFKKTEIEDVIRAGDVVAAAMAYGYLIINLFIKVFVLADEVPRGLSFGMTRKVLFLYSRLVDFLEVLIIAIIAMFASTSLTPNTILKIAIAVYCLFNWIEATAGNGMLKFGKVVYWIYYIIFLVIMIGGPRFIESVSGAADGTALIIDMFINPFYNQLYVWLGILAFTLAGLFVNWLTFRKIPVNFSL
;
A
#
# COMPACT_ATOMS: atom_id res chain seq x y z
N MET A 1 16.37 -16.21 21.34
CA MET A 1 16.09 -14.82 20.90
C MET A 1 14.94 -14.69 19.89
N GLY A 2 14.81 -15.55 18.87
CA GLY A 2 13.79 -15.37 17.81
C GLY A 2 12.31 -15.40 18.24
N ARG A 3 11.92 -16.24 19.22
CA ARG A 3 10.51 -16.39 19.63
C ARG A 3 9.94 -15.18 20.37
N ASN A 4 10.78 -14.42 21.08
CA ASN A 4 10.37 -13.19 21.77
C ASN A 4 10.21 -12.03 20.77
N ASN A 5 11.04 -12.00 19.72
CA ASN A 5 10.96 -10.97 18.67
C ASN A 5 9.67 -11.07 17.85
N ILE A 6 9.20 -12.28 17.53
CA ILE A 6 7.94 -12.49 16.79
C ILE A 6 6.75 -12.01 17.63
N LYS A 7 6.72 -12.33 18.92
CA LYS A 7 5.66 -11.87 19.83
C LYS A 7 5.65 -10.35 19.98
N ALA A 8 6.83 -9.73 20.09
CA ALA A 8 6.97 -8.28 20.16
C ALA A 8 6.47 -7.60 18.87
N ILE A 9 6.85 -8.10 17.69
CA ILE A 9 6.36 -7.56 16.41
C ILE A 9 4.85 -7.67 16.29
N TRP A 10 4.28 -8.80 16.71
CA TRP A 10 2.82 -8.98 16.68
C TRP A 10 2.10 -7.98 17.59
N GLN A 11 2.65 -7.69 18.78
CA GLN A 11 2.09 -6.67 19.67
C GLN A 11 2.22 -5.25 19.11
N LEU A 12 3.30 -4.95 18.38
CA LEU A 12 3.49 -3.65 17.73
C LEU A 12 2.48 -3.44 16.60
N LYS A 13 2.33 -4.43 15.72
CA LYS A 13 1.49 -4.35 14.51
C LYS A 13 0.00 -4.50 14.79
N LYS A 14 -0.39 -5.03 15.96
CA LYS A 14 -1.79 -5.33 16.32
C LYS A 14 -2.74 -4.16 16.04
N ASN A 15 -2.36 -2.93 16.40
CA ASN A 15 -3.24 -1.77 16.22
C ASN A 15 -3.39 -1.42 14.73
N GLY A 16 -2.31 -1.48 13.95
CA GLY A 16 -2.37 -1.29 12.49
C GLY A 16 -3.27 -2.33 11.81
N GLU A 17 -3.13 -3.60 12.18
CA GLU A 17 -3.95 -4.70 11.65
C GLU A 17 -5.45 -4.52 11.95
N ILE A 18 -5.79 -4.07 13.17
CA ILE A 18 -7.19 -3.78 13.53
C ILE A 18 -7.77 -2.66 12.66
N TRP A 19 -7.00 -1.60 12.41
CA TRP A 19 -7.42 -0.52 11.52
C TRP A 19 -7.61 -1.02 10.09
N ASN A 20 -6.70 -1.84 9.58
CA ASN A 20 -6.80 -2.40 8.23
C ASN A 20 -8.01 -3.32 8.09
N LEU A 21 -8.28 -4.18 9.08
CA LEU A 21 -9.49 -5.01 9.10
C LEU A 21 -10.78 -4.18 9.14
N PHE A 22 -10.83 -3.14 9.97
CA PHE A 22 -11.98 -2.23 10.05
C PHE A 22 -12.27 -1.57 8.70
N VAL A 23 -11.22 -1.10 8.02
CA VAL A 23 -11.36 -0.42 6.73
C VAL A 23 -11.74 -1.39 5.62
N LEU A 24 -11.15 -2.57 5.60
CA LEU A 24 -11.51 -3.62 4.64
C LEU A 24 -12.97 -4.04 4.83
N ALA A 25 -13.44 -4.18 6.06
CA ALA A 25 -14.85 -4.47 6.35
C ALA A 25 -15.78 -3.35 5.85
N LEU A 26 -15.41 -2.09 6.08
CA LEU A 26 -16.19 -0.94 5.61
C LEU A 26 -16.18 -0.83 4.07
N ALA A 27 -15.03 -1.04 3.44
CA ALA A 27 -14.89 -1.06 1.98
C ALA A 27 -15.68 -2.20 1.34
N PHE A 28 -15.74 -3.36 1.99
CA PHE A 28 -16.58 -4.48 1.56
C PHE A 28 -18.07 -4.13 1.60
N VAL A 29 -18.54 -3.51 2.69
CA VAL A 29 -19.94 -3.03 2.80
C VAL A 29 -20.24 -1.99 1.73
N ILE A 30 -19.34 -1.02 1.49
CA ILE A 30 -19.49 -0.04 0.42
C ILE A 30 -19.56 -0.72 -0.95
N GLY A 31 -18.72 -1.72 -1.21
CA GLY A 31 -18.73 -2.50 -2.45
C GLY A 31 -20.09 -3.15 -2.71
N ILE A 32 -20.69 -3.77 -1.69
CA ILE A 32 -22.03 -4.37 -1.77
C ILE A 32 -23.11 -3.30 -2.03
N VAL A 33 -23.03 -2.15 -1.35
CA VAL A 33 -23.99 -1.05 -1.56
C VAL A 33 -23.88 -0.50 -2.99
N LEU A 34 -22.67 -0.31 -3.50
CA LEU A 34 -22.43 0.14 -4.87
C LEU A 34 -22.97 -0.87 -5.89
N GLU A 35 -22.76 -2.16 -5.67
CA GLU A 35 -23.33 -3.22 -6.49
C GLU A 35 -24.86 -3.14 -6.54
N PHE A 36 -25.52 -2.98 -5.38
CA PHE A 36 -26.97 -2.83 -5.32
C PHE A 36 -27.48 -1.58 -6.06
N ILE A 37 -26.76 -0.48 -5.99
CA ILE A 37 -27.08 0.75 -6.73
C ILE A 37 -26.93 0.52 -8.23
N PHE A 38 -25.81 -0.05 -8.68
CA PHE A 38 -25.54 -0.29 -10.10
C PHE A 38 -26.56 -1.22 -10.74
N LYS A 39 -26.97 -2.27 -10.02
CA LYS A 39 -28.06 -3.17 -10.42
C LYS A 39 -29.39 -2.46 -10.58
N LYS A 40 -29.71 -1.48 -9.73
CA LYS A 40 -30.95 -0.69 -9.84
C LYS A 40 -30.93 0.34 -10.96
N THR A 41 -29.75 0.78 -11.39
CA THR A 41 -29.58 1.79 -12.44
C THR A 41 -29.40 1.20 -13.84
N GLU A 42 -29.47 -0.12 -14.01
CA GLU A 42 -29.28 -0.82 -15.30
C GLU A 42 -27.94 -0.51 -16.00
N ILE A 43 -26.90 -0.15 -15.24
CA ILE A 43 -25.52 0.05 -15.75
C ILE A 43 -24.81 -1.33 -15.89
N GLU A 44 -25.56 -2.43 -15.78
CA GLU A 44 -25.09 -3.79 -15.48
C GLU A 44 -24.34 -4.49 -16.62
N ASP A 45 -24.46 -4.04 -17.87
CA ASP A 45 -23.94 -4.82 -19.02
C ASP A 45 -22.41 -4.96 -19.07
N VAL A 46 -21.65 -4.23 -18.24
CA VAL A 46 -20.18 -4.20 -18.33
C VAL A 46 -19.45 -4.58 -17.04
N ILE A 47 -20.06 -4.50 -15.85
CA ILE A 47 -19.32 -4.61 -14.58
C ILE A 47 -19.88 -5.75 -13.71
N ARG A 48 -19.07 -6.80 -13.51
CA ARG A 48 -19.43 -7.94 -12.65
C ARG A 48 -19.34 -7.57 -11.17
N ALA A 49 -20.34 -7.99 -10.39
CA ALA A 49 -20.46 -7.79 -8.95
C ALA A 49 -19.15 -8.00 -8.16
N GLY A 50 -18.47 -9.13 -8.38
CA GLY A 50 -17.22 -9.46 -7.68
C GLY A 50 -16.07 -8.48 -7.94
N ASP A 51 -16.04 -7.85 -9.12
CA ASP A 51 -15.00 -6.89 -9.48
C ASP A 51 -15.22 -5.53 -8.80
N VAL A 52 -16.48 -5.13 -8.58
CA VAL A 52 -16.83 -3.90 -7.82
C VAL A 52 -16.37 -4.03 -6.37
N VAL A 53 -16.66 -5.17 -5.74
CA VAL A 53 -16.26 -5.45 -4.36
C VAL A 53 -14.73 -5.53 -4.24
N ALA A 54 -14.07 -6.24 -5.15
CA ALA A 54 -12.61 -6.33 -5.18
C ALA A 54 -11.95 -4.97 -5.39
N ALA A 55 -12.49 -4.13 -6.29
CA ALA A 55 -12.00 -2.78 -6.53
C ALA A 55 -12.20 -1.87 -5.30
N ALA A 56 -13.36 -1.91 -4.66
CA ALA A 56 -13.64 -1.14 -3.45
C ALA A 56 -12.67 -1.52 -2.31
N MET A 57 -12.44 -2.81 -2.11
CA MET A 57 -11.48 -3.31 -1.12
C MET A 57 -10.05 -2.88 -1.43
N ALA A 58 -9.58 -3.08 -2.66
CA ALA A 58 -8.22 -2.72 -3.08
C ALA A 58 -7.98 -1.21 -2.97
N TYR A 59 -8.92 -0.39 -3.43
CA TYR A 59 -8.83 1.06 -3.39
C TYR A 59 -8.91 1.60 -1.96
N GLY A 60 -9.86 1.11 -1.16
CA GLY A 60 -10.00 1.48 0.24
C GLY A 60 -8.76 1.13 1.06
N TYR A 61 -8.21 -0.07 0.85
CA TYR A 61 -6.97 -0.51 1.46
C TYR A 61 -5.78 0.39 1.08
N LEU A 62 -5.64 0.70 -0.21
CA LEU A 62 -4.54 1.52 -0.71
C LEU A 62 -4.61 2.93 -0.11
N ILE A 63 -5.74 3.63 -0.24
CA ILE A 63 -5.89 5.00 0.29
C ILE A 63 -5.63 5.06 1.77
N ILE A 64 -6.23 4.14 2.54
CA ILE A 64 -6.10 4.21 3.99
C ILE A 64 -4.67 3.96 4.42
N ASN A 65 -3.96 3.03 3.76
CA ASN A 65 -2.58 2.75 4.11
C ASN A 65 -1.64 3.87 3.64
N LEU A 66 -1.95 4.55 2.53
CA LEU A 66 -1.21 5.77 2.17
C LEU A 66 -1.36 6.85 3.25
N PHE A 67 -2.52 6.95 3.91
CA PHE A 67 -2.76 7.96 4.93
C PHE A 67 -2.31 7.53 6.34
N ILE A 68 -2.83 6.41 6.85
CA ILE A 68 -2.67 5.93 8.23
C ILE A 68 -1.31 5.28 8.46
N LYS A 69 -0.72 4.57 7.48
CA LYS A 69 0.49 3.76 7.72
C LYS A 69 1.68 4.62 8.18
N VAL A 70 1.79 5.85 7.65
CA VAL A 70 2.79 6.84 8.09
C VAL A 70 2.64 7.17 9.58
N PHE A 71 1.41 7.35 10.07
CA PHE A 71 1.14 7.60 11.50
C PHE A 71 1.44 6.40 12.38
N VAL A 72 1.03 5.22 11.94
CA VAL A 72 1.22 3.99 12.71
C VAL A 72 2.71 3.68 12.87
N LEU A 73 3.52 3.94 11.84
CA LEU A 73 4.98 3.85 11.91
C LEU A 73 5.61 4.77 12.96
N ALA A 74 5.01 5.94 13.21
CA ALA A 74 5.46 6.88 14.23
C ALA A 74 5.43 6.28 15.63
N ASP A 75 4.48 5.38 15.88
CA ASP A 75 4.26 4.73 17.17
C ASP A 75 4.96 3.36 17.23
N GLU A 76 4.92 2.59 16.14
CA GLU A 76 5.53 1.25 16.07
C GLU A 76 7.05 1.27 16.18
N VAL A 77 7.73 2.20 15.49
CA VAL A 77 9.20 2.20 15.41
C VAL A 77 9.85 2.55 16.75
N PRO A 78 9.46 3.62 17.47
CA PRO A 78 10.01 3.90 18.80
C PRO A 78 9.73 2.79 19.81
N ARG A 79 8.50 2.24 19.82
CA ARG A 79 8.14 1.12 20.71
C ARG A 79 8.96 -0.14 20.42
N GLY A 80 9.17 -0.46 19.14
CA GLY A 80 10.00 -1.60 18.74
C GLY A 80 11.45 -1.46 19.19
N LEU A 81 12.00 -0.25 19.13
CA LEU A 81 13.33 0.05 19.64
C LEU A 81 13.40 0.00 21.18
N SER A 82 12.36 0.46 21.88
CA SER A 82 12.30 0.38 23.36
C SER A 82 12.14 -1.04 23.89
N PHE A 83 11.55 -1.97 23.11
CA PHE A 83 11.54 -3.41 23.43
C PHE A 83 12.92 -4.08 23.28
N GLY A 84 13.97 -3.33 22.96
CA GLY A 84 15.34 -3.83 22.82
C GLY A 84 15.60 -4.54 21.49
N MET A 85 14.71 -4.39 20.49
CA MET A 85 14.93 -4.98 19.17
C MET A 85 16.01 -4.19 18.41
N THR A 86 16.92 -4.92 17.75
CA THR A 86 17.88 -4.26 16.86
C THR A 86 17.18 -3.70 15.63
N ARG A 87 17.69 -2.59 15.08
CA ARG A 87 17.13 -1.96 13.86
C ARG A 87 16.99 -2.92 12.69
N LYS A 88 17.98 -3.81 12.49
CA LYS A 88 17.94 -4.82 11.41
C LYS A 88 16.77 -5.79 11.59
N VAL A 89 16.56 -6.28 12.81
CA VAL A 89 15.49 -7.22 13.13
C VAL A 89 14.14 -6.52 12.98
N LEU A 90 13.96 -5.33 13.58
CA LEU A 90 12.72 -4.57 13.48
C LEU A 90 12.34 -4.27 12.03
N PHE A 91 13.31 -3.82 11.21
CA PHE A 91 13.09 -3.56 9.79
C PHE A 91 12.65 -4.83 9.04
N LEU A 92 13.41 -5.92 9.16
CA LEU A 92 13.14 -7.14 8.40
C LEU A 92 11.78 -7.76 8.75
N TYR A 93 11.46 -7.86 10.05
CA TYR A 93 10.16 -8.41 10.47
C TYR A 93 9.00 -7.48 10.11
N SER A 94 9.16 -6.16 10.21
CA SER A 94 8.11 -5.21 9.77
C SER A 94 7.82 -5.38 8.28
N ARG A 95 8.86 -5.45 7.43
CA ARG A 95 8.71 -5.68 5.98
C ARG A 95 8.03 -7.00 5.65
N LEU A 96 8.38 -8.06 6.36
CA LEU A 96 7.73 -9.36 6.15
C LEU A 96 6.25 -9.32 6.50
N VAL A 97 5.87 -8.66 7.60
CA VAL A 97 4.45 -8.51 7.97
C VAL A 97 3.72 -7.68 6.91
N ASP A 98 4.27 -6.53 6.52
CA ASP A 98 3.65 -5.68 5.50
C ASP A 98 3.51 -6.40 4.15
N PHE A 99 4.46 -7.27 3.78
CA PHE A 99 4.37 -8.07 2.57
C PHE A 99 3.30 -9.16 2.66
N LEU A 100 3.23 -9.87 3.79
CA LEU A 100 2.22 -10.91 4.04
C LEU A 100 0.80 -10.33 4.05
N GLU A 101 0.64 -9.14 4.62
CA GLU A 101 -0.63 -8.42 4.65
C GLU A 101 -1.14 -8.13 3.22
N VAL A 102 -0.30 -7.54 2.38
CA VAL A 102 -0.62 -7.27 0.98
C VAL A 102 -0.89 -8.57 0.21
N LEU A 103 -0.14 -9.64 0.51
CA LEU A 103 -0.33 -10.95 -0.12
C LEU A 103 -1.69 -11.58 0.25
N ILE A 104 -2.12 -11.48 1.51
CA ILE A 104 -3.44 -11.97 1.95
C ILE A 104 -4.54 -11.25 1.19
N ILE A 105 -4.45 -9.93 1.05
CA ILE A 105 -5.42 -9.13 0.29
C ILE A 105 -5.41 -9.50 -1.18
N ALA A 106 -4.24 -9.73 -1.76
CA ALA A 106 -4.11 -10.19 -3.13
C ALA A 106 -4.79 -11.56 -3.34
N ILE A 107 -4.63 -12.49 -2.40
CA ILE A 107 -5.29 -13.80 -2.45
C ILE A 107 -6.82 -13.64 -2.39
N ILE A 108 -7.34 -12.81 -1.49
CA ILE A 108 -8.78 -12.52 -1.41
C ILE A 108 -9.28 -11.93 -2.75
N ALA A 109 -8.53 -10.97 -3.31
CA ALA A 109 -8.86 -10.37 -4.61
C ALA A 109 -8.85 -11.40 -5.75
N MET A 110 -7.94 -12.38 -5.74
CA MET A 110 -7.93 -13.47 -6.74
C MET A 110 -9.17 -14.35 -6.69
N PHE A 111 -9.75 -14.56 -5.50
CA PHE A 111 -10.99 -15.33 -5.36
C PHE A 111 -12.24 -14.50 -5.70
N ALA A 112 -12.20 -13.19 -5.50
CA ALA A 112 -13.36 -12.30 -5.72
C ALA A 112 -13.46 -11.78 -7.17
N SER A 113 -12.33 -11.42 -7.79
CA SER A 113 -12.27 -10.86 -9.14
C SER A 113 -12.40 -11.96 -10.19
N THR A 114 -13.27 -11.74 -11.17
CA THR A 114 -13.45 -12.65 -12.32
C THR A 114 -12.93 -12.07 -13.63
N SER A 115 -12.58 -10.78 -13.64
CA SER A 115 -12.09 -10.08 -14.83
C SER A 115 -10.58 -9.96 -14.91
N LEU A 116 -9.88 -9.99 -13.77
CA LEU A 116 -8.41 -9.92 -13.72
C LEU A 116 -7.79 -11.30 -13.52
N THR A 117 -6.71 -11.57 -14.27
CA THR A 117 -5.92 -12.79 -14.07
C THR A 117 -5.12 -12.74 -12.76
N PRO A 118 -4.84 -13.89 -12.12
CA PRO A 118 -4.01 -13.93 -10.91
C PRO A 118 -2.62 -13.30 -11.10
N ASN A 119 -2.04 -13.41 -12.30
CA ASN A 119 -0.77 -12.78 -12.66
C ASN A 119 -0.85 -11.25 -12.56
N THR A 120 -1.91 -10.64 -13.09
CA THR A 120 -2.14 -9.19 -13.00
C THR A 120 -2.30 -8.75 -11.55
N ILE A 121 -3.09 -9.50 -10.76
CA ILE A 121 -3.33 -9.20 -9.34
C ILE A 121 -2.02 -9.25 -8.54
N LEU A 122 -1.16 -10.25 -8.78
CA LEU A 122 0.15 -10.34 -8.12
C LEU A 122 1.07 -9.16 -8.45
N LYS A 123 1.13 -8.74 -9.72
CA LYS A 123 1.92 -7.56 -10.10
C LYS A 123 1.45 -6.30 -9.39
N ILE A 124 0.14 -6.09 -9.34
CA ILE A 124 -0.46 -4.96 -8.63
C ILE A 124 -0.12 -5.03 -7.15
N ALA A 125 -0.27 -6.19 -6.52
CA ALA A 125 0.05 -6.38 -5.10
C ALA A 125 1.52 -6.03 -4.80
N ILE A 126 2.47 -6.51 -5.62
CA ILE A 126 3.89 -6.22 -5.43
C ILE A 126 4.20 -4.74 -5.70
N ALA A 127 3.56 -4.12 -6.70
CA ALA A 127 3.68 -2.69 -6.95
C ALA A 127 3.15 -1.86 -5.75
N VAL A 128 2.04 -2.25 -5.15
CA VAL A 128 1.49 -1.60 -3.94
C VAL A 128 2.43 -1.75 -2.75
N TYR A 129 2.96 -2.95 -2.52
CA TYR A 129 3.98 -3.17 -1.50
C TYR A 129 5.22 -2.30 -1.74
N CYS A 130 5.65 -2.15 -2.99
CA CYS A 130 6.76 -1.27 -3.35
C CYS A 130 6.44 0.20 -3.05
N LEU A 131 5.26 0.68 -3.43
CA LEU A 131 4.81 2.05 -3.15
C LEU A 131 4.84 2.36 -1.64
N PHE A 132 4.35 1.44 -0.81
CA PHE A 132 4.43 1.60 0.65
C PHE A 132 5.87 1.70 1.16
N ASN A 133 6.80 0.93 0.59
CA ASN A 133 8.21 1.03 0.97
C ASN A 133 8.82 2.39 0.61
N TRP A 134 8.48 2.95 -0.55
CA TRP A 134 8.94 4.28 -0.95
C TRP A 134 8.39 5.39 -0.05
N ILE A 135 7.10 5.30 0.28
CA ILE A 135 6.43 6.27 1.15
C ILE A 135 6.99 6.21 2.56
N GLU A 136 7.20 5.00 3.08
CA GLU A 136 7.82 4.86 4.39
C GLU A 136 9.26 5.37 4.39
N ALA A 137 10.03 5.11 3.34
CA ALA A 137 11.39 5.61 3.23
C ALA A 137 11.46 7.15 3.25
N THR A 138 10.54 7.80 2.54
CA THR A 138 10.55 9.25 2.32
C THR A 138 9.78 10.01 3.40
N ALA A 139 8.52 9.66 3.63
CA ALA A 139 7.62 10.32 4.56
C ALA A 139 7.67 9.71 5.96
N GLY A 140 7.60 8.39 6.10
CA GLY A 140 7.60 7.71 7.40
C GLY A 140 8.87 7.98 8.21
N ASN A 141 10.01 7.59 7.65
CA ASN A 141 11.32 7.79 8.27
C ASN A 141 11.70 9.27 8.32
N GLY A 142 11.25 10.07 7.36
CA GLY A 142 11.39 11.53 7.36
C GLY A 142 10.65 12.18 8.53
N MET A 143 9.41 11.78 8.79
CA MET A 143 8.62 12.25 9.93
C MET A 143 9.25 11.87 11.26
N LEU A 144 9.77 10.64 11.40
CA LEU A 144 10.48 10.22 12.62
C LEU A 144 11.76 11.04 12.88
N LYS A 145 12.40 11.57 11.83
CA LYS A 145 13.64 12.34 11.96
C LYS A 145 13.42 13.84 12.09
N PHE A 146 12.49 14.41 11.32
CA PHE A 146 12.28 15.85 11.17
C PHE A 146 10.95 16.33 11.77
N GLY A 147 10.15 15.42 12.33
CA GLY A 147 8.91 15.72 13.00
C GLY A 147 7.76 16.11 12.07
N LYS A 148 6.85 16.94 12.60
CA LYS A 148 5.54 17.22 12.01
C LYS A 148 5.59 17.96 10.66
N VAL A 149 6.69 18.65 10.34
CA VAL A 149 6.80 19.41 9.08
C VAL A 149 6.79 18.48 7.87
N VAL A 150 7.54 17.38 7.92
CA VAL A 150 7.58 16.39 6.83
C VAL A 150 6.23 15.72 6.64
N TYR A 151 5.49 15.49 7.73
CA TYR A 151 4.12 15.00 7.67
C TYR A 151 3.21 15.95 6.87
N TRP A 152 3.24 17.24 7.14
CA TRP A 152 2.42 18.21 6.42
C TRP A 152 2.78 18.30 4.94
N ILE A 153 4.07 18.25 4.60
CA ILE A 153 4.53 18.22 3.21
C ILE A 153 3.99 16.96 2.51
N TYR A 154 4.12 15.79 3.15
CA TYR A 154 3.58 14.54 2.63
C TYR A 154 2.07 14.62 2.42
N TYR A 155 1.33 15.13 3.41
CA TYR A 155 -0.12 15.23 3.35
C TYR A 155 -0.61 16.17 2.24
N ILE A 156 0.05 17.33 2.06
CA ILE A 156 -0.27 18.25 0.96
C ILE A 156 -0.02 17.57 -0.39
N ILE A 157 1.13 16.91 -0.57
CA ILE A 157 1.43 16.18 -1.81
C ILE A 157 0.40 15.07 -2.04
N PHE A 158 0.04 14.31 -1.01
CA PHE A 158 -0.97 13.27 -1.08
C PHE A 158 -2.33 13.82 -1.52
N LEU A 159 -2.81 14.92 -0.92
CA LEU A 159 -4.07 15.55 -1.34
C LEU A 159 -4.01 16.07 -2.78
N VAL A 160 -2.89 16.66 -3.18
CA VAL A 160 -2.70 17.12 -4.57
C VAL A 160 -2.76 15.95 -5.54
N ILE A 161 -2.15 14.82 -5.23
CA ILE A 161 -2.20 13.62 -6.09
C ILE A 161 -3.62 13.04 -6.13
N MET A 162 -4.27 12.89 -4.98
CA MET A 162 -5.59 12.23 -4.90
C MET A 162 -6.72 13.07 -5.48
N ILE A 163 -6.73 14.38 -5.23
CA ILE A 163 -7.80 15.29 -5.67
C ILE A 163 -7.42 15.95 -7.00
N GLY A 164 -6.18 16.42 -7.11
CA GLY A 164 -5.68 17.10 -8.29
C GLY A 164 -5.32 16.14 -9.42
N GLY A 165 -4.76 14.97 -9.12
CA GLY A 165 -4.30 14.00 -10.12
C GLY A 165 -5.34 13.67 -11.20
N PRO A 166 -6.57 13.26 -10.85
CA PRO A 166 -7.62 12.99 -11.84
C PRO A 166 -7.91 14.18 -12.75
N ARG A 167 -7.95 15.40 -12.19
CA ARG A 167 -8.17 16.63 -12.96
C ARG A 167 -6.97 16.99 -13.84
N PHE A 168 -5.75 16.71 -13.37
CA PHE A 168 -4.54 16.94 -14.14
C PHE A 168 -4.45 16.02 -15.36
N ILE A 169 -4.89 14.76 -15.24
CA ILE A 169 -4.93 13.80 -16.34
C ILE A 169 -5.80 14.30 -17.50
N GLU A 170 -6.92 14.95 -17.20
CA GLU A 170 -7.82 15.52 -18.21
C GLU A 170 -7.27 16.81 -18.84
N SER A 171 -6.52 17.60 -18.07
CA SER A 171 -6.05 18.93 -18.50
C SER A 171 -4.73 18.93 -19.29
N VAL A 172 -3.91 17.88 -19.16
CA VAL A 172 -2.57 17.80 -19.79
C VAL A 172 -2.61 16.84 -20.97
N SER A 173 -2.30 17.35 -22.17
CA SER A 173 -2.24 16.54 -23.39
C SER A 173 -1.25 15.38 -23.25
N GLY A 174 -1.70 14.15 -23.52
CA GLY A 174 -0.88 12.94 -23.46
C GLY A 174 -0.73 12.32 -22.08
N ALA A 175 -1.22 12.96 -21.00
CA ALA A 175 -1.16 12.38 -19.65
C ALA A 175 -2.09 11.16 -19.51
N ALA A 176 -3.28 11.23 -20.12
CA ALA A 176 -4.21 10.10 -20.19
C ALA A 176 -3.60 8.91 -20.94
N ASP A 177 -2.99 9.15 -22.10
CA ASP A 177 -2.37 8.11 -22.92
C ASP A 177 -1.18 7.45 -22.22
N GLY A 178 -0.32 8.26 -21.58
CA GLY A 178 0.81 7.73 -20.80
C GLY A 178 0.36 6.90 -19.60
N THR A 179 -0.67 7.34 -18.88
CA THR A 179 -1.22 6.59 -17.74
C THR A 179 -1.89 5.29 -18.20
N ALA A 180 -2.67 5.35 -19.28
CA ALA A 180 -3.29 4.18 -19.89
C ALA A 180 -2.24 3.17 -20.35
N LEU A 181 -1.14 3.61 -20.97
CA LEU A 181 -0.05 2.74 -21.40
C LEU A 181 0.61 2.02 -20.20
N ILE A 182 0.86 2.72 -19.09
CA ILE A 182 1.40 2.09 -17.89
C ILE A 182 0.43 1.02 -17.36
N ILE A 183 -0.86 1.32 -17.28
CA ILE A 183 -1.88 0.35 -16.83
C ILE A 183 -1.95 -0.84 -17.80
N ASP A 184 -1.92 -0.59 -19.10
CA ASP A 184 -1.97 -1.61 -20.15
C ASP A 184 -0.75 -2.55 -20.08
N MET A 185 0.45 -2.05 -19.77
CA MET A 185 1.63 -2.89 -19.53
C MET A 185 1.46 -3.88 -18.36
N PHE A 186 0.65 -3.55 -17.36
CA PHE A 186 0.37 -4.43 -16.23
C PHE A 186 -0.66 -5.52 -16.58
N ILE A 187 -1.68 -5.16 -17.36
CA ILE A 187 -2.84 -6.00 -17.68
C ILE A 187 -2.57 -6.89 -18.90
N ASN A 188 -2.00 -6.32 -19.95
CA ASN A 188 -1.98 -6.94 -21.28
C ASN A 188 -0.77 -7.88 -21.46
N PRO A 189 -1.00 -9.15 -21.82
CA PRO A 189 0.07 -10.11 -22.06
C PRO A 189 0.89 -9.83 -23.32
N PHE A 190 0.43 -8.94 -24.21
CA PHE A 190 1.15 -8.54 -25.43
C PHE A 190 2.54 -7.98 -25.13
N TYR A 191 2.69 -7.22 -24.05
CA TYR A 191 4.00 -6.73 -23.63
C TYR A 191 4.86 -7.89 -23.11
N ASN A 192 6.17 -7.76 -23.26
CA ASN A 192 7.09 -8.77 -22.73
C ASN A 192 7.04 -8.78 -21.18
N GLN A 193 6.35 -9.78 -20.66
CA GLN A 193 6.02 -9.93 -19.25
C GLN A 193 7.27 -10.09 -18.37
N LEU A 194 8.37 -10.61 -18.92
CA LEU A 194 9.63 -10.73 -18.19
C LEU A 194 10.20 -9.36 -17.84
N TYR A 195 10.18 -8.41 -18.78
CA TYR A 195 10.67 -7.05 -18.52
C TYR A 195 9.79 -6.30 -17.52
N VAL A 196 8.47 -6.51 -17.57
CA VAL A 196 7.54 -5.93 -16.58
C VAL A 196 7.86 -6.46 -15.17
N TRP A 197 8.04 -7.78 -15.03
CA TRP A 197 8.41 -8.40 -13.76
C TRP A 197 9.78 -7.93 -13.25
N LEU A 198 10.79 -7.88 -14.11
CA LEU A 198 12.11 -7.38 -13.73
C LEU A 198 12.07 -5.91 -13.32
N GLY A 199 11.27 -5.08 -14.00
CA GLY A 199 11.07 -3.68 -13.64
C GLY A 199 10.45 -3.53 -12.25
N ILE A 200 9.37 -4.27 -11.96
CA ILE A 200 8.71 -4.28 -10.65
C ILE A 200 9.67 -4.74 -9.55
N LEU A 201 10.43 -5.82 -9.80
CA LEU A 201 11.40 -6.35 -8.84
C LEU A 201 12.55 -5.36 -8.59
N ALA A 202 13.13 -4.78 -9.63
CA ALA A 202 14.18 -3.77 -9.52
C ALA A 202 13.70 -2.55 -8.73
N PHE A 203 12.49 -2.06 -9.03
CA PHE A 203 11.88 -0.95 -8.32
C PHE A 203 11.60 -1.29 -6.85
N THR A 204 11.16 -2.51 -6.55
CA THR A 204 10.94 -3.01 -5.19
C THR A 204 12.23 -3.10 -4.39
N LEU A 205 13.30 -3.65 -4.99
CA LEU A 205 14.61 -3.76 -4.35
C LEU A 205 15.20 -2.38 -4.08
N ALA A 206 15.07 -1.43 -5.02
CA ALA A 206 15.49 -0.05 -4.82
C ALA A 206 14.72 0.60 -3.67
N GLY A 207 13.39 0.46 -3.64
CA GLY A 207 12.56 0.98 -2.55
C GLY A 207 12.94 0.40 -1.18
N LEU A 208 13.15 -0.92 -1.09
CA LEU A 208 13.61 -1.57 0.15
C LEU A 208 14.99 -1.10 0.58
N PHE A 209 15.91 -0.92 -0.37
CA PHE A 209 17.25 -0.43 -0.08
C PHE A 209 17.23 1.01 0.43
N VAL A 210 16.49 1.91 -0.22
CA VAL A 210 16.33 3.30 0.23
C VAL A 210 15.63 3.35 1.59
N ASN A 211 14.60 2.54 1.81
CA ASN A 211 13.93 2.44 3.10
C ASN A 211 14.90 1.98 4.19
N TRP A 212 15.70 0.94 3.95
CA TRP A 212 16.72 0.53 4.91
C TRP A 212 17.75 1.63 5.23
N LEU A 213 18.22 2.35 4.20
CA LEU A 213 19.20 3.43 4.36
C LEU A 213 18.67 4.61 5.19
N THR A 214 17.38 4.91 5.07
CA THR A 214 16.70 5.96 5.82
C THR A 214 16.36 5.48 7.24
N PHE A 215 15.84 4.26 7.38
CA PHE A 215 15.47 3.64 8.65
C PHE A 215 16.66 3.52 9.61
N ARG A 216 17.83 3.10 9.12
CA ARG A 216 19.03 2.97 9.96
C ARG A 216 19.53 4.30 10.55
N LYS A 217 19.06 5.45 10.03
CA LYS A 217 19.46 6.79 10.47
C LYS A 217 18.43 7.45 11.40
N ILE A 218 17.35 6.75 11.76
CA ILE A 218 16.35 7.28 12.70
C ILE A 218 17.00 7.44 14.08
N PRO A 219 16.91 8.63 14.71
CA PRO A 219 17.40 8.84 16.07
C PRO A 219 16.55 8.04 17.07
N VAL A 220 17.19 7.43 18.07
CA VAL A 220 16.47 6.81 19.20
C VAL A 220 16.22 7.93 20.21
N ASN A 221 15.07 8.58 20.14
CA ASN A 221 14.66 9.50 21.21
C ASN A 221 14.09 8.67 22.36
N PHE A 222 14.85 8.62 23.46
CA PHE A 222 14.43 7.97 24.71
C PHE A 222 13.46 8.84 25.54
N SER A 223 13.13 10.04 25.09
CA SER A 223 12.16 10.92 25.75
C SER A 223 10.76 10.73 25.16
N LEU A 224 10.01 9.81 25.76
CA LEU A 224 8.55 9.88 25.83
C LEU A 224 8.19 10.34 27.24
#